data_AF-A0A7C4MCI9-F1
#
_entry.id   AF-A0A7C4MCI9-F1
#
_cell.length_a   1.000
_cell.length_b   1.000
_cell.length_c   1.000
_cell.angle_alpha   90.00
_cell.angle_beta   90.00
_cell.angle_gamma   90.00
#
_symmetry.space_group_name_H-M   'P 1'
#
loop_
_entity.id
_entity.type
_entity.pdbx_description
1 polymer ?
#
loop_
_entity_poly.entity_id
_entity_poly.type
_entity_poly.pdbx_seq_one_letter_code
_entity_poly.pdbx_strand_id
1 'polypeptide(L)'
;PLRCMCCSDHTNELADLSFGDAWLKEILEKDKIGTSIVISRSKVGEDILKKAELKGKITLNKINHEKVIESQWAPLFFKKISLCSRMRILRSFGKIMPKYYGVKQDVNCVTHIVSLLQLFDVFFSKRKIGILTLKYAPFQLLRVWGALLYYLEVASSRNIRV
;
A
#
# COMPACT_ATOMS: atom_id res chain seq x y z
N PRO A 1 -0.55 6.85 -11.75
CA PRO A 1 -1.84 7.32 -12.33
C PRO A 1 -2.75 7.96 -11.28
N LEU A 2 -3.60 8.93 -11.65
CA LEU A 2 -4.47 9.62 -10.66
C LEU A 2 -5.49 8.67 -10.03
N ARG A 3 -6.03 7.71 -10.79
CA ARG A 3 -7.00 6.73 -10.29
C ARG A 3 -6.45 5.88 -9.14
N CYS A 4 -5.16 5.52 -9.17
CA CYS A 4 -4.52 4.74 -8.11
C CYS A 4 -4.47 5.48 -6.77
N MET A 5 -4.51 6.81 -6.79
CA MET A 5 -4.54 7.68 -5.61
C MET A 5 -5.89 7.69 -4.91
N CYS A 6 -6.93 7.20 -5.58
CA CYS A 6 -8.30 7.17 -5.07
C CYS A 6 -8.76 5.75 -4.75
N CYS A 7 -7.93 4.72 -4.97
CA CYS A 7 -8.33 3.33 -4.71
C CYS A 7 -8.18 3.00 -3.22
N SER A 8 -9.21 2.36 -2.64
CA SER A 8 -9.26 1.93 -1.24
C SER A 8 -8.82 0.50 -0.99
N ASP A 9 -8.55 -0.27 -2.04
CA ASP A 9 -8.21 -1.69 -1.92
C ASP A 9 -6.72 -1.91 -2.14
N HIS A 10 -6.07 -2.51 -1.13
CA HIS A 10 -4.68 -2.98 -1.20
C HIS A 10 -4.60 -4.51 -1.27
N THR A 11 -5.49 -5.20 -0.56
CA THR A 11 -5.35 -6.64 -0.31
C THR A 11 -6.21 -7.50 -1.23
N ASN A 12 -6.79 -6.89 -2.27
CA ASN A 12 -7.75 -7.50 -3.19
C ASN A 12 -8.88 -8.17 -2.39
N GLU A 13 -9.65 -7.36 -1.67
CA GLU A 13 -10.59 -7.82 -0.63
C GLU A 13 -11.72 -8.70 -1.18
N LEU A 14 -11.97 -8.62 -2.49
CA LEU A 14 -13.00 -9.40 -3.19
C LEU A 14 -12.47 -10.67 -3.86
N ALA A 15 -11.17 -10.95 -3.78
CA ALA A 15 -10.58 -12.14 -4.38
C ALA A 15 -10.72 -13.37 -3.47
N ASP A 16 -10.88 -14.55 -4.08
CA ASP A 16 -10.82 -15.84 -3.38
C ASP A 16 -9.47 -16.03 -2.68
N LEU A 17 -8.39 -15.68 -3.40
CA LEU A 17 -7.00 -15.71 -2.96
C LEU A 17 -6.31 -14.40 -3.30
N SER A 18 -5.60 -13.82 -2.34
CA SER A 18 -4.73 -12.65 -2.55
C SER A 18 -3.30 -12.98 -2.15
N PHE A 19 -2.35 -12.55 -2.97
CA PHE A 19 -0.93 -12.76 -2.74
C PHE A 19 -0.20 -11.43 -2.62
N GLY A 20 0.83 -11.39 -1.78
CA GLY A 20 1.74 -10.25 -1.66
C GLY A 20 3.09 -10.70 -1.13
N ASP A 21 4.14 -9.93 -1.40
CA ASP A 21 5.48 -10.24 -0.90
C ASP A 21 5.52 -10.20 0.62
N ALA A 22 6.17 -11.19 1.24
CA ALA A 22 6.27 -11.28 2.69
C ALA A 22 7.39 -10.37 3.22
N TRP A 23 7.15 -9.05 3.25
CA TRP A 23 8.05 -8.04 3.84
C TRP A 23 8.12 -8.10 5.37
N LEU A 24 8.31 -9.29 5.92
CA LEU A 24 8.56 -9.54 7.34
C LEU A 24 10.06 -9.69 7.56
N LYS A 25 10.58 -9.08 8.63
CA LYS A 25 12.02 -9.09 8.93
C LYS A 25 12.56 -10.53 9.01
N GLU A 26 11.85 -11.40 9.72
CA GLU A 26 12.22 -12.81 9.90
C GLU A 26 12.25 -13.63 8.60
N ILE A 27 11.55 -13.18 7.56
CA ILE A 27 11.55 -13.80 6.22
C ILE A 27 12.65 -13.17 5.37
N LEU A 28 12.70 -11.84 5.29
CA LEU A 28 13.66 -11.08 4.47
C LEU A 28 15.12 -11.39 4.85
N GLU A 29 15.41 -11.71 6.11
CA GLU A 29 16.76 -12.06 6.57
C GLU A 29 17.23 -13.44 6.09
N LYS A 30 16.30 -14.36 5.79
CA LYS A 30 16.60 -15.77 5.52
C LYS A 30 16.31 -16.18 4.08
N ASP A 31 15.28 -15.61 3.50
CA ASP A 31 14.77 -15.99 2.19
C ASP A 31 15.52 -15.26 1.06
N LYS A 32 15.96 -16.04 0.07
CA LYS A 32 16.66 -15.56 -1.13
C LYS A 32 15.93 -15.89 -2.42
N ILE A 33 14.83 -16.66 -2.35
CA ILE A 33 14.09 -17.16 -3.50
C ILE A 33 12.78 -16.39 -3.65
N GLY A 34 12.13 -16.06 -2.54
CA GLY A 34 10.89 -15.30 -2.51
C GLY A 34 9.78 -16.07 -1.82
N THR A 35 9.19 -15.43 -0.81
CA THR A 35 8.08 -15.94 -0.01
C THR A 35 6.95 -14.94 -0.11
N SER A 36 5.75 -15.45 -0.36
CA SER A 36 4.54 -14.64 -0.43
C SER A 36 3.64 -14.91 0.77
N ILE A 37 3.00 -13.86 1.26
CA ILE A 37 1.80 -13.97 2.08
C ILE A 37 0.63 -14.30 1.16
N VAL A 38 -0.20 -15.25 1.57
CA VAL A 38 -1.47 -15.54 0.94
C VAL A 38 -2.63 -15.33 1.92
N ILE A 39 -3.68 -14.66 1.46
CA ILE A 39 -4.95 -14.51 2.19
C ILE A 39 -6.01 -15.30 1.44
N SER A 40 -6.60 -16.27 2.12
CA SER A 40 -7.73 -17.07 1.62
C SER A 40 -9.03 -16.53 2.20
N ARG A 41 -10.00 -16.20 1.34
CA ARG A 41 -11.30 -15.62 1.75
C ARG A 41 -12.48 -16.51 1.44
N SER A 42 -12.41 -17.30 0.37
CA SER A 42 -13.48 -18.21 0.00
C SER A 42 -13.12 -19.65 0.25
N LYS A 43 -14.15 -20.47 0.38
CA LYS A 43 -14.01 -21.92 0.49
C LYS A 43 -13.26 -22.51 -0.72
N VAL A 44 -13.53 -21.98 -1.91
CA VAL A 44 -12.88 -22.41 -3.15
C VAL A 44 -11.38 -22.11 -3.11
N GLY A 45 -10.99 -20.89 -2.71
CA GLY A 45 -9.58 -20.51 -2.57
C GLY A 45 -8.84 -21.39 -1.57
N GLU A 46 -9.43 -21.62 -0.40
CA GLU A 46 -8.86 -22.48 0.65
C GLU A 46 -8.65 -23.92 0.15
N ASP A 47 -9.63 -24.48 -0.54
CA ASP A 47 -9.54 -25.85 -1.04
C ASP A 47 -8.49 -26.00 -2.16
N ILE A 48 -8.25 -24.94 -2.96
CA ILE A 48 -7.16 -24.89 -3.94
C ILE A 48 -5.80 -24.91 -3.22
N LEU A 49 -5.61 -24.09 -2.19
CA LEU A 49 -4.36 -24.03 -1.43
C LEU A 49 -4.05 -25.38 -0.77
N LYS A 50 -5.03 -26.00 -0.13
CA LYS A 50 -4.87 -27.33 0.48
C LYS A 50 -4.51 -28.40 -0.54
N LYS A 51 -5.15 -28.40 -1.71
CA LYS A 51 -4.81 -29.33 -2.79
C LYS A 51 -3.40 -29.11 -3.33
N ALA A 52 -2.95 -27.87 -3.44
CA ALA A 52 -1.60 -27.54 -3.91
C ALA A 52 -0.54 -27.99 -2.88
N GLU A 53 -0.80 -27.77 -1.59
CA GLU A 53 0.06 -28.23 -0.49
C GLU A 53 0.11 -29.76 -0.43
N LEU A 54 -1.04 -30.45 -0.47
CA LEU A 54 -1.10 -31.93 -0.50
C LEU A 54 -0.34 -32.54 -1.69
N LYS A 55 -0.26 -31.82 -2.81
CA LYS A 55 0.50 -32.24 -4.01
C LYS A 55 1.98 -31.84 -3.94
N GLY A 56 2.45 -31.27 -2.84
CA GLY A 56 3.82 -30.81 -2.66
C GLY A 56 4.23 -29.67 -3.61
N LYS A 57 3.27 -28.89 -4.11
CA LYS A 57 3.54 -27.76 -5.03
C LYS A 57 3.90 -26.48 -4.30
N ILE A 58 3.42 -26.34 -3.07
CA ILE A 58 3.68 -25.22 -2.18
C ILE A 58 3.81 -25.73 -0.74
N THR A 59 4.40 -24.91 0.13
CA THR A 59 4.42 -25.11 1.58
C THR A 59 3.68 -23.96 2.23
N LEU A 60 2.73 -24.21 3.11
CA LEU A 60 1.98 -23.16 3.81
C LEU A 60 2.36 -23.09 5.28
N ASN A 61 2.67 -21.89 5.74
CA ASN A 61 2.86 -21.59 7.15
C ASN A 61 1.77 -20.62 7.60
N LYS A 62 0.99 -20.99 8.61
CA LYS A 62 -0.04 -20.12 9.17
C LYS A 62 0.61 -18.94 9.90
N ILE A 63 0.12 -17.74 9.63
CA ILE A 63 0.50 -16.50 10.31
C ILE A 63 -0.75 -15.78 10.82
N ASN A 64 -0.60 -14.93 11.83
CA ASN A 64 -1.69 -14.10 12.32
C ASN A 64 -1.86 -12.83 11.46
N HIS A 65 -3.03 -12.22 11.48
CA HIS A 65 -3.37 -11.07 10.65
C HIS A 65 -2.52 -9.83 10.95
N GLU A 66 -2.00 -9.67 12.17
CA GLU A 66 -1.09 -8.57 12.52
C GLU A 66 0.23 -8.68 11.76
N LYS A 67 0.69 -9.90 11.44
CA LYS A 67 1.86 -10.11 10.57
C LYS A 67 1.59 -9.66 9.13
N VAL A 68 0.35 -9.85 8.65
CA VAL A 68 -0.05 -9.32 7.34
C VAL A 68 -0.04 -7.79 7.36
N ILE A 69 -0.57 -7.17 8.43
CA ILE A 69 -0.58 -5.71 8.59
C ILE A 69 0.85 -5.16 8.70
N GLU A 70 1.71 -5.80 9.50
CA GLU A 70 3.13 -5.46 9.66
C GLU A 70 3.83 -5.47 8.30
N SER A 71 3.70 -6.56 7.56
CA SER A 71 4.30 -6.73 6.24
C SER A 71 3.80 -5.70 5.23
N GLN A 72 2.51 -5.35 5.27
CA GLN A 72 1.86 -4.53 4.24
C GLN A 72 1.54 -3.10 4.72
N TRP A 73 2.24 -2.63 5.76
CA TRP A 73 1.87 -1.43 6.50
C TRP A 73 1.77 -0.16 5.64
N ALA A 74 2.84 0.21 4.94
CA ALA A 74 2.88 1.45 4.15
C ALA A 74 1.78 1.49 3.07
N PRO A 75 1.60 0.45 2.24
CA PRO A 75 0.49 0.41 1.30
C PRO A 75 -0.90 0.42 1.95
N LEU A 76 -1.08 -0.27 3.08
CA LEU A 76 -2.34 -0.23 3.84
C LEU A 76 -2.62 1.18 4.37
N PHE A 77 -1.62 1.86 4.93
CA PHE A 77 -1.73 3.26 5.35
C PHE A 77 -2.14 4.14 4.18
N PHE A 78 -1.47 4.01 3.04
CA PHE A 78 -1.80 4.75 1.83
C PHE A 78 -3.26 4.48 1.39
N LYS A 79 -3.66 3.23 1.23
CA LYS A 79 -4.96 2.85 0.66
C LYS A 79 -6.14 3.01 1.62
N LYS A 80 -5.95 2.85 2.93
CA LYS A 80 -7.04 2.82 3.92
C LYS A 80 -7.07 4.03 4.84
N ILE A 81 -5.92 4.63 5.16
CA ILE A 81 -5.84 5.70 6.16
C ILE A 81 -5.74 7.07 5.47
N SER A 82 -4.73 7.28 4.62
CA SER A 82 -4.51 8.58 3.96
C SER A 82 -5.45 8.86 2.78
N LEU A 83 -6.27 7.88 2.39
CA LEU A 83 -7.18 7.99 1.25
C LEU A 83 -8.16 9.17 1.39
N CYS A 84 -8.76 9.36 2.56
CA CYS A 84 -9.73 10.44 2.77
C CYS A 84 -9.10 11.83 2.54
N SER A 85 -7.89 12.05 3.03
CA SER A 85 -7.14 13.30 2.85
C SER A 85 -6.90 13.59 1.37
N ARG A 86 -6.45 12.61 0.60
CA ARG A 86 -6.25 12.74 -0.85
C ARG A 86 -7.55 13.03 -1.59
N MET A 87 -8.63 12.32 -1.27
CA MET A 87 -9.93 12.55 -1.88
C MET A 87 -10.50 13.93 -1.54
N ARG A 88 -10.26 14.46 -0.33
CA ARG A 88 -10.66 15.82 0.06
C ARG A 88 -9.92 16.89 -0.78
N ILE A 89 -8.61 16.73 -0.92
CA ILE A 89 -7.80 17.63 -1.77
C ILE A 89 -8.29 17.58 -3.22
N LEU A 90 -8.48 16.39 -3.79
CA LEU A 90 -8.96 16.27 -5.17
C LEU A 90 -10.38 16.84 -5.35
N ARG A 91 -11.24 16.68 -4.34
CA ARG A 91 -12.59 17.27 -4.33
C ARG A 91 -12.53 18.80 -4.30
N SER A 92 -11.60 19.42 -3.55
CA SER A 92 -11.45 20.88 -3.55
C SER A 92 -10.97 21.42 -4.90
N PHE A 93 -10.29 20.61 -5.71
CA PHE A 93 -9.98 20.90 -7.12
C PHE A 93 -11.11 20.49 -8.10
N GLY A 94 -12.33 20.30 -7.61
CA GLY A 94 -13.51 20.02 -8.45
C GLY A 94 -13.57 18.63 -9.06
N LYS A 95 -12.80 17.65 -8.55
CA LYS A 95 -12.87 16.27 -9.04
C LYS A 95 -14.01 15.49 -8.38
N ILE A 96 -14.78 14.75 -9.19
CA ILE A 96 -15.78 13.80 -8.72
C ILE A 96 -15.06 12.58 -8.14
N MET A 97 -15.35 12.27 -6.87
CA MET A 97 -14.69 11.20 -6.13
C MET A 97 -15.64 10.02 -5.87
N PRO A 98 -15.15 8.77 -5.90
CA PRO A 98 -15.93 7.59 -5.53
C PRO A 98 -16.36 7.67 -4.05
N LYS A 99 -17.42 6.95 -3.69
CA LYS A 99 -17.82 6.77 -2.29
C LYS A 99 -17.39 5.38 -1.84
N TYR A 100 -16.68 5.31 -0.72
CA TYR A 100 -16.27 4.07 -0.08
C TYR A 100 -16.88 3.98 1.30
N TYR A 101 -17.35 2.79 1.67
CA TYR A 101 -17.85 2.48 3.00
C TYR A 101 -16.71 1.86 3.83
N GLY A 102 -16.68 2.13 5.14
CA GLY A 102 -15.69 1.52 6.06
C GLY A 102 -14.26 2.09 5.99
N VAL A 103 -14.02 3.18 5.26
CA VAL A 103 -12.71 3.86 5.26
C VAL A 103 -12.61 4.74 6.52
N LYS A 104 -11.62 4.45 7.39
CA LYS A 104 -11.35 5.26 8.58
C LYS A 104 -11.03 6.71 8.13
N GLN A 105 -11.69 7.68 8.75
CA GLN A 105 -11.36 9.09 8.55
C GLN A 105 -10.29 9.48 9.55
N ASP A 106 -9.05 9.56 9.11
CA ASP A 106 -8.04 10.28 9.88
C ASP A 106 -7.57 11.49 9.08
N VAL A 107 -7.64 12.64 9.73
CA VAL A 107 -7.19 13.92 9.18
C VAL A 107 -6.42 14.69 10.23
N ASN A 108 -5.32 14.10 10.66
CA ASN A 108 -4.24 14.89 11.22
C ASN A 108 -3.57 15.75 10.12
N CYS A 109 -2.98 16.89 10.51
CA CYS A 109 -2.32 17.82 9.58
C CYS A 109 -1.17 17.16 8.79
N VAL A 110 -0.47 16.20 9.40
CA VAL A 110 0.65 15.49 8.78
C VAL A 110 0.16 14.65 7.59
N THR A 111 -0.96 13.93 7.73
CA THR A 111 -1.59 13.14 6.65
C THR A 111 -2.00 14.04 5.50
N HIS A 112 -2.49 15.25 5.78
CA HIS A 112 -2.81 16.23 4.76
C HIS A 112 -1.56 16.68 3.97
N ILE A 113 -0.46 17.00 4.67
CA ILE A 113 0.82 17.34 4.03
C ILE A 113 1.32 16.18 3.16
N VAL A 114 1.37 14.96 3.72
CA VAL A 114 1.77 13.76 2.97
C VAL A 114 0.91 13.56 1.73
N SER A 115 -0.41 13.70 1.86
CA SER A 115 -1.35 13.56 0.74
C SER A 115 -1.12 14.61 -0.35
N LEU A 116 -0.78 15.84 0.03
CA LEU A 116 -0.41 16.90 -0.92
C LEU A 116 0.88 16.54 -1.67
N LEU A 117 1.91 16.09 -0.97
CA LEU A 117 3.19 15.68 -1.59
C LEU A 117 3.00 14.51 -2.55
N GLN A 118 2.24 13.48 -2.15
CA GLN A 118 1.96 12.35 -3.03
C GLN A 118 1.16 12.75 -4.28
N LEU A 119 0.21 13.67 -4.16
CA LEU A 119 -0.52 14.21 -5.32
C LEU A 119 0.38 15.07 -6.20
N PHE A 120 1.25 15.88 -5.59
CA PHE A 120 2.27 16.64 -6.30
C PHE A 120 3.13 15.70 -7.14
N ASP A 121 3.65 14.60 -6.59
CA ASP A 121 4.44 13.61 -7.34
C ASP A 121 3.68 13.06 -8.56
N VAL A 122 2.39 12.76 -8.41
CA VAL A 122 1.55 12.27 -9.50
C VAL A 122 1.31 13.32 -10.59
N PHE A 123 1.21 14.60 -10.23
CA PHE A 123 1.04 15.67 -11.23
C PHE A 123 2.38 16.06 -11.85
N PHE A 124 3.45 16.12 -11.07
CA PHE A 124 4.81 16.44 -11.50
C PHE A 124 5.32 15.39 -12.49
N SER A 125 5.18 14.10 -12.17
CA SER A 125 5.57 12.98 -13.05
C SER A 125 4.82 12.91 -14.38
N LYS A 126 3.73 13.68 -14.55
CA LYS A 126 3.02 13.82 -15.83
C LYS A 126 3.51 14.98 -16.70
N ARG A 127 4.29 15.90 -16.13
CA ARG A 127 4.85 17.04 -16.88
C ARG A 127 6.15 16.62 -17.53
N LYS A 128 6.46 17.18 -18.70
CA LYS A 128 7.73 16.92 -19.41
C LYS A 128 8.95 17.19 -18.52
N ILE A 129 8.92 18.29 -17.76
CA ILE A 129 9.97 18.64 -16.79
C ILE A 129 10.12 17.52 -15.75
N GLY A 130 9.03 17.06 -15.14
CA GLY A 130 9.10 16.00 -14.13
C GLY A 130 9.58 14.66 -14.68
N ILE A 131 9.19 14.31 -15.90
CA ILE A 131 9.74 13.12 -16.58
C ILE A 131 11.25 13.25 -16.78
N LEU A 132 11.72 14.41 -17.23
CA LEU A 132 13.15 14.67 -17.40
C LEU A 132 13.89 14.63 -16.05
N THR A 133 13.34 15.29 -15.02
CA THR A 133 13.90 15.25 -13.66
C THR A 133 14.02 13.81 -13.17
N LEU A 134 12.96 13.00 -13.26
CA LEU A 134 13.01 11.60 -12.82
C LEU A 134 13.98 10.74 -13.63
N LYS A 135 14.16 11.04 -14.93
CA LYS A 135 15.09 10.32 -15.82
C LYS A 135 16.55 10.62 -15.50
N TYR A 136 16.88 11.85 -15.09
CA TYR A 136 18.26 12.31 -14.90
C TYR A 136 18.64 12.51 -13.43
N ALA A 137 17.70 12.44 -12.50
CA ALA A 137 17.99 12.56 -11.08
C ALA A 137 18.88 11.41 -10.60
N PRO A 138 19.94 11.69 -9.82
CA PRO A 138 20.70 10.66 -9.12
C PRO A 138 19.77 9.78 -8.28
N PHE A 139 19.96 8.46 -8.36
CA PHE A 139 19.14 7.48 -7.64
C PHE A 139 19.12 7.74 -6.13
N GLN A 140 20.20 8.27 -5.56
CA GLN A 140 20.29 8.64 -4.15
C GLN A 140 19.27 9.72 -3.77
N LEU A 141 19.02 10.72 -4.64
CA LEU A 141 18.03 11.76 -4.37
C LEU A 141 16.61 11.19 -4.39
N LEU A 142 16.32 10.30 -5.35
CA LEU A 142 15.03 9.61 -5.41
C LEU A 142 14.81 8.73 -4.16
N ARG A 143 15.86 8.07 -3.67
CA ARG A 143 15.82 7.31 -2.42
C ARG A 143 15.58 8.19 -1.21
N VAL A 144 16.25 9.34 -1.12
CA VAL A 144 16.05 10.30 -0.01
C VAL A 144 14.61 10.82 -0.02
N TRP A 145 14.07 11.17 -1.19
CA TRP A 145 12.68 11.58 -1.33
C TRP A 145 11.69 10.47 -0.91
N GLY A 146 11.91 9.25 -1.39
CA GLY A 146 11.07 8.11 -1.01
C GLY A 146 11.13 7.81 0.49
N ALA A 147 12.32 7.87 1.10
CA ALA A 147 12.50 7.69 2.54
C ALA A 147 11.80 8.81 3.33
N LEU A 148 11.92 10.06 2.89
CA LEU A 148 11.22 11.20 3.51
C LEU A 148 9.71 10.97 3.53
N LEU A 149 9.10 10.61 2.39
CA LEU A 149 7.66 10.31 2.32
C LEU A 149 7.28 9.16 3.25
N TYR A 150 8.05 8.07 3.24
CA TYR A 150 7.83 6.92 4.12
C TYR A 150 7.86 7.31 5.61
N TYR A 151 8.88 8.06 6.03
CA TYR A 151 8.98 8.49 7.43
C TYR A 151 7.88 9.48 7.83
N LEU A 152 7.41 10.33 6.92
CA LEU A 152 6.25 11.19 7.17
C LEU A 152 4.95 10.38 7.31
N GLU A 153 4.76 9.32 6.52
CA GLU A 153 3.64 8.39 6.67
C GLU A 153 3.66 7.69 8.03
N VAL A 154 4.83 7.17 8.43
CA VAL A 154 5.04 6.53 9.74
C VAL A 154 4.85 7.53 10.89
N ALA A 155 5.34 8.76 10.75
CA ALA A 155 5.15 9.79 11.77
C ALA A 155 3.67 10.17 11.91
N SER A 156 2.95 10.25 10.79
CA SER A 156 1.51 10.50 10.78
C SER A 156 0.73 9.40 11.51
N SER A 157 1.14 8.15 11.33
CA SER A 157 0.41 7.02 11.88
C SER A 157 0.55 6.83 13.39
N ARG A 158 1.61 7.39 14.01
CA ARG A 158 1.80 7.32 15.47
C ARG A 158 0.69 7.99 16.27
N ASN A 159 -0.05 8.91 15.65
CA ASN A 159 -1.20 9.59 16.26
C ASN A 159 -2.53 8.83 16.07
N ILE A 160 -2.51 7.73 15.31
CA ILE A 160 -3.70 6.96 14.93
C ILE A 160 -3.80 5.78 15.89
N ARG A 161 -4.73 5.84 16.84
CA ARG A 161 -5.07 4.65 17.65
C ARG A 161 -5.72 3.64 16.72
N VAL A 162 -5.04 2.52 16.49
CA VAL A 162 -5.55 1.38 15.69
C VAL A 162 -6.68 0.72 16.44
#